data_AF-A0A918HLF3-F1
#
_entry.id   AF-A0A918HLF3-F1
#
_cell.length_a   1.000
_cell.length_b   1.000
_cell.length_c   1.000
_cell.angle_alpha   90.00
_cell.angle_beta   90.00
_cell.angle_gamma   90.00
#
_symmetry.space_group_name_H-M   'P 1'
#
loop_
_entity.id
_entity.type
_entity.pdbx_description
1 polymer ?
#
loop_
_entity_poly.entity_id
_entity_poly.type
_entity_poly.pdbx_seq_one_letter_code
_entity_poly.pdbx_strand_id
1 'polypeptide(L)'
;MSAEFGARSGLRARLTQWLRGSGPAEDADDGGREALLLAAAAAGLPLAPAAHPAAGYGCSCDRVGCPTPARHPVSFAWQTQSTTDRAQIERWARHQPRANFITATGMTHDVLDVPLEAGAEALERLLGSGVEVGPVAESDDGRMLFFTLTRGTPEDEDEWWPCELDCRPETVDEHPGMRWHCRGSYVLVPPARLPGDDGRSVHWLRGPEHPLPDPLSILEALTDACARHAGEGHATTAWPPRH
;
A
#
# COMPACT_ATOMS: atom_id res chain seq x y z
N MET A 1 15.68 -46.15 15.70
CA MET A 1 14.81 -45.22 16.46
C MET A 1 14.76 -43.91 15.69
N SER A 2 13.98 -43.88 14.61
CA SER A 2 13.79 -42.70 13.76
C SER A 2 12.31 -42.34 13.85
N ALA A 3 12.00 -41.17 14.40
CA ALA A 3 10.66 -40.62 14.45
C ALA A 3 10.60 -39.49 13.41
N GLU A 4 9.81 -39.71 12.36
CA GLU A 4 9.46 -38.68 11.39
C GLU A 4 8.41 -37.74 12.00
N PHE A 5 8.73 -36.46 12.07
CA PHE A 5 7.80 -35.39 12.40
C PHE A 5 7.08 -34.94 11.12
N GLY A 6 5.84 -35.41 10.93
CA GLY A 6 4.95 -34.94 9.88
C GLY A 6 3.69 -34.31 10.48
N ALA A 7 3.64 -32.98 10.61
CA ALA A 7 2.40 -32.20 10.76
C ALA A 7 2.68 -30.68 10.81
N ARG A 8 2.98 -30.03 9.67
CA ARG A 8 2.96 -28.54 9.58
C ARG A 8 2.32 -27.99 8.29
N SER A 9 1.78 -28.84 7.40
CA SER A 9 1.29 -28.40 6.07
C SER A 9 -0.21 -28.02 6.02
N GLY A 10 -0.99 -28.26 7.07
CA GLY A 10 -2.46 -28.15 7.01
C GLY A 10 -3.05 -26.74 7.19
N LEU A 11 -2.35 -25.82 7.84
CA LEU A 11 -2.92 -24.50 8.22
C LEU A 11 -2.72 -23.43 7.14
N ARG A 12 -1.63 -23.50 6.35
CA ARG A 12 -1.36 -22.58 5.22
C ARG A 12 -2.40 -22.70 4.09
N ALA A 13 -3.07 -23.85 3.99
CA ALA A 13 -4.13 -24.11 3.02
C ALA A 13 -5.49 -23.47 3.37
N ARG A 14 -5.74 -23.15 4.65
CA ARG A 14 -7.02 -22.57 5.08
C ARG A 14 -7.08 -21.05 4.89
N LEU A 15 -5.95 -20.36 5.07
CA LEU A 15 -5.84 -18.90 4.82
C LEU A 15 -5.96 -18.56 3.33
N THR A 16 -5.39 -19.38 2.45
CA THR A 16 -5.50 -19.19 0.99
C THR A 16 -6.91 -19.45 0.44
N GLN A 17 -7.82 -20.06 1.20
CA GLN A 17 -9.22 -20.22 0.79
C GLN A 17 -10.09 -19.02 1.17
N TRP A 18 -9.76 -18.33 2.26
CA TRP A 18 -10.46 -17.11 2.68
C TRP A 18 -10.01 -15.88 1.85
N LEU A 19 -8.74 -15.85 1.43
CA LEU A 19 -8.20 -14.84 0.51
C LEU A 19 -8.60 -15.04 -0.96
N ARG A 20 -9.23 -16.17 -1.33
CA ARG A 20 -9.72 -16.46 -2.69
C ARG A 20 -11.22 -16.19 -2.87
N GLY A 21 -11.76 -15.29 -2.04
CA GLY A 21 -13.14 -14.84 -2.09
C GLY A 21 -13.33 -13.49 -2.78
N SER A 22 -12.67 -13.23 -3.90
CA SER A 22 -13.04 -12.16 -4.83
C SER A 22 -12.59 -12.58 -6.22
N GLY A 23 -13.55 -13.06 -7.02
CA GLY A 23 -13.32 -13.35 -8.44
C GLY A 23 -12.94 -12.09 -9.21
N PRO A 24 -12.46 -12.22 -10.45
CA PRO A 24 -12.08 -11.08 -11.27
C PRO A 24 -13.29 -10.15 -11.41
N ALA A 25 -13.16 -8.93 -10.90
CA ALA A 25 -14.13 -7.86 -11.12
C ALA A 25 -14.03 -7.43 -12.59
N GLU A 26 -14.65 -8.22 -13.47
CA GLU A 26 -15.08 -7.74 -14.77
C GLU A 26 -15.99 -6.54 -14.52
N ASP A 27 -15.52 -5.37 -14.96
CA ASP A 27 -16.17 -4.07 -14.84
C ASP A 27 -16.74 -3.82 -13.45
N ALA A 28 -15.86 -3.51 -12.48
CA ALA A 28 -16.27 -2.90 -11.23
C ALA A 28 -17.31 -1.79 -11.52
N ASP A 29 -18.56 -2.09 -11.20
CA ASP A 29 -19.70 -1.18 -11.29
C ASP A 29 -19.25 0.21 -10.87
N ASP A 30 -19.48 1.22 -11.71
CA ASP A 30 -19.03 2.61 -11.47
C ASP A 30 -19.47 3.09 -10.07
N GLY A 31 -20.61 2.58 -9.59
CA GLY A 31 -21.11 2.78 -8.23
C GLY A 31 -20.23 2.21 -7.12
N GLY A 32 -19.55 1.09 -7.33
CA GLY A 32 -18.63 0.48 -6.36
C GLY A 32 -17.34 1.27 -6.18
N ARG A 33 -16.75 1.76 -7.28
CA ARG A 33 -15.52 2.58 -7.22
C ARG A 33 -15.76 3.92 -6.54
N GLU A 34 -16.82 4.65 -6.92
CA GLU A 34 -17.18 5.92 -6.28
C GLU A 34 -17.39 5.73 -4.77
N ALA A 35 -18.10 4.67 -4.36
CA ALA A 35 -18.33 4.36 -2.95
C ALA A 35 -17.03 4.11 -2.17
N LEU A 36 -16.08 3.36 -2.72
CA LEU A 36 -14.79 3.09 -2.07
C LEU A 36 -13.95 4.37 -1.88
N LEU A 37 -13.93 5.25 -2.88
CA LEU A 37 -13.22 6.54 -2.79
C LEU A 37 -13.87 7.45 -1.73
N LEU A 38 -15.20 7.48 -1.69
CA LEU A 38 -15.93 8.25 -0.68
C LEU A 38 -15.73 7.69 0.72
N ALA A 39 -15.65 6.36 0.87
CA ALA A 39 -15.34 5.72 2.15
C ALA A 39 -13.92 6.08 2.63
N ALA A 40 -12.93 6.04 1.74
CA ALA A 40 -11.56 6.47 2.05
C ALA A 40 -11.50 7.94 2.48
N ALA A 41 -12.19 8.83 1.77
CA ALA A 41 -12.25 10.25 2.14
C ALA A 41 -13.00 10.51 3.45
N ALA A 42 -14.09 9.77 3.71
CA ALA A 42 -14.81 9.83 4.98
C ALA A 42 -13.95 9.35 6.17
N ALA A 43 -13.01 8.45 5.93
CA ALA A 43 -11.99 8.03 6.90
C ALA A 43 -10.84 9.03 7.07
N GLY A 44 -10.89 10.19 6.40
CA GLY A 44 -9.90 11.26 6.54
C GLY A 44 -8.68 11.12 5.63
N LEU A 45 -8.72 10.23 4.63
CA LEU A 45 -7.65 10.07 3.64
C LEU A 45 -7.83 11.11 2.52
N PRO A 46 -6.98 12.15 2.41
CA PRO A 46 -7.12 13.15 1.36
C PRO A 46 -6.72 12.54 0.02
N LEU A 47 -7.57 12.68 -1.01
CA LEU A 47 -7.41 12.02 -2.30
C LEU A 47 -7.02 13.01 -3.41
N ALA A 48 -6.19 12.55 -4.35
CA ALA A 48 -5.96 13.23 -5.62
C ALA A 48 -5.91 12.24 -6.80
N PRO A 49 -6.28 12.66 -8.02
CA PRO A 49 -6.19 11.81 -9.21
C PRO A 49 -4.77 11.39 -9.53
N ALA A 50 -4.62 10.12 -9.90
CA ALA A 50 -3.38 9.50 -10.30
C ALA A 50 -3.48 8.85 -11.69
N ALA A 51 -2.32 8.69 -12.31
CA ALA A 51 -2.18 7.99 -13.57
C ALA A 51 -2.69 6.55 -13.43
N HIS A 52 -3.15 5.98 -14.53
CA HIS A 52 -3.72 4.65 -14.58
C HIS A 52 -3.14 3.84 -15.74
N PRO A 53 -3.35 2.52 -15.78
CA PRO A 53 -2.88 1.70 -16.89
C PRO A 53 -3.60 2.10 -18.18
N ALA A 54 -2.82 2.40 -19.21
CA ALA A 54 -3.28 2.76 -20.54
C ALA A 54 -2.51 1.94 -21.59
N ALA A 55 -3.15 1.74 -22.75
CA ALA A 55 -2.53 1.08 -23.89
C ALA A 55 -1.30 1.86 -24.38
N GLY A 56 -0.33 1.16 -24.96
CA GLY A 56 0.93 1.76 -25.41
C GLY A 56 2.02 1.65 -24.35
N TYR A 57 2.43 2.76 -23.75
CA TYR A 57 3.57 2.82 -22.82
C TYR A 57 3.25 2.39 -21.38
N GLY A 58 2.09 1.75 -21.16
CA GLY A 58 1.68 1.21 -19.85
C GLY A 58 1.21 2.26 -18.82
N CYS A 59 1.14 3.54 -19.20
CA CYS A 59 0.75 4.64 -18.31
C CYS A 59 -0.06 5.70 -19.07
N SER A 60 -1.12 6.21 -18.44
CA SER A 60 -1.98 7.26 -19.00
C SER A 60 -1.35 8.65 -19.12
N CYS A 61 -0.05 8.80 -18.79
CA CYS A 61 0.68 10.05 -18.98
C CYS A 61 1.37 10.15 -20.35
N ASP A 62 1.27 9.11 -21.18
CA ASP A 62 1.86 8.99 -22.52
C ASP A 62 3.38 9.22 -22.58
N ARG A 63 4.05 9.27 -21.43
CA ARG A 63 5.51 9.42 -21.33
C ARG A 63 6.18 8.08 -21.61
N VAL A 64 6.97 8.04 -22.67
CA VAL A 64 7.92 6.95 -22.94
C VAL A 64 8.91 6.86 -21.76
N GLY A 65 9.03 5.67 -21.15
CA GLY A 65 9.90 5.47 -20.00
C GLY A 65 9.40 6.17 -18.73
N CYS A 66 8.07 6.17 -18.49
CA CYS A 66 7.51 6.59 -17.21
C CYS A 66 8.18 5.80 -16.06
N PRO A 67 8.76 6.47 -15.04
CA PRO A 67 9.49 5.79 -13.96
C PRO A 67 8.57 5.04 -13.00
N THR A 68 7.29 5.45 -12.89
CA THR A 68 6.29 4.85 -12.00
C THR A 68 4.96 4.67 -12.75
N PRO A 69 4.92 3.76 -13.76
CA PRO A 69 3.74 3.59 -14.60
C PRO A 69 2.47 3.36 -13.78
N ALA A 70 1.40 4.08 -14.12
CA ALA A 70 0.08 4.02 -13.49
C ALA A 70 0.03 4.28 -11.96
N ARG A 71 1.08 4.87 -11.37
CA ARG A 71 1.20 5.04 -9.91
C ARG A 71 1.41 6.48 -9.47
N HIS A 72 1.83 7.36 -10.37
CA HIS A 72 2.12 8.74 -10.02
C HIS A 72 0.86 9.63 -10.03
N PRO A 73 0.83 10.69 -9.21
CA PRO A 73 -0.19 11.73 -9.31
C PRO A 73 -0.21 12.36 -10.72
N VAL A 74 -1.39 12.80 -11.17
CA VAL A 74 -1.52 13.49 -12.47
C VAL A 74 -0.93 14.89 -12.42
N SER A 75 -1.07 15.56 -11.27
CA SER A 75 -0.65 16.95 -11.07
C SER A 75 0.59 17.01 -10.21
N PHE A 76 1.54 17.90 -10.54
CA PHE A 76 2.69 18.20 -9.67
C PHE A 76 2.28 18.92 -8.37
N ALA A 77 1.08 19.50 -8.33
CA ALA A 77 0.51 20.14 -7.15
C ALA A 77 -0.38 19.18 -6.34
N TRP A 78 -0.15 17.86 -6.44
CA TRP A 78 -1.01 16.85 -5.82
C TRP A 78 -1.11 17.01 -4.29
N GLN A 79 -0.05 17.45 -3.62
CA GLN A 79 -0.06 17.67 -2.16
C GLN A 79 -1.14 18.69 -1.76
N THR A 80 -1.21 19.82 -2.46
CA THR A 80 -2.15 20.90 -2.16
C THR A 80 -3.54 20.66 -2.75
N GLN A 81 -3.64 19.80 -3.77
CA GLN A 81 -4.91 19.44 -4.42
C GLN A 81 -5.59 18.23 -3.76
N SER A 82 -4.87 17.46 -2.93
CA SER A 82 -5.45 16.31 -2.23
C SER A 82 -6.54 16.78 -1.27
N THR A 83 -7.70 16.13 -1.31
CA THR A 83 -8.88 16.59 -0.57
C THR A 83 -9.76 15.45 -0.10
N THR A 84 -10.50 15.67 0.98
CA THR A 84 -11.60 14.81 1.44
C THR A 84 -12.97 15.37 1.02
N ASP A 85 -13.00 16.45 0.22
CA ASP A 85 -14.26 17.05 -0.25
C ASP A 85 -15.03 16.07 -1.14
N ARG A 86 -16.20 15.67 -0.66
CA ARG A 86 -17.08 14.71 -1.32
C ARG A 86 -17.45 15.15 -2.74
N ALA A 87 -17.84 16.41 -2.95
CA ALA A 87 -18.30 16.89 -4.25
C ALA A 87 -17.17 16.88 -5.29
N GLN A 88 -15.94 17.18 -4.87
CA GLN A 88 -14.77 17.11 -5.70
C GLN A 88 -14.42 15.67 -6.08
N ILE A 89 -14.48 14.74 -5.12
CA ILE A 89 -14.21 13.32 -5.36
C ILE A 89 -15.25 12.70 -6.30
N GLU A 90 -16.54 12.94 -6.08
CA GLU A 90 -17.61 12.49 -6.98
C GLU A 90 -17.41 13.03 -8.40
N ARG A 91 -17.02 14.32 -8.52
CA ARG A 91 -16.72 14.93 -9.82
C ARG A 91 -15.56 14.21 -10.52
N TRP A 92 -14.47 13.93 -9.81
CA TRP A 92 -13.34 13.20 -10.38
C TRP A 92 -13.71 11.78 -10.76
N ALA A 93 -14.41 11.05 -9.88
CA ALA A 93 -14.82 9.67 -10.12
C ALA A 93 -15.63 9.55 -11.43
N ARG A 94 -16.63 10.43 -11.61
CA ARG A 94 -17.53 10.42 -12.78
C ARG A 94 -16.88 10.88 -14.08
N HIS A 95 -16.04 11.92 -14.04
CA HIS A 95 -15.43 12.47 -15.25
C HIS A 95 -14.12 11.76 -15.64
N GLN A 96 -13.53 10.99 -14.72
CA GLN A 96 -12.30 10.23 -14.94
C GLN A 96 -12.48 8.79 -14.44
N PRO A 97 -13.36 7.99 -15.09
CA PRO A 97 -13.71 6.65 -14.63
C PRO A 97 -12.51 5.69 -14.57
N ARG A 98 -11.49 5.96 -15.39
CA ARG A 98 -10.26 5.15 -15.42
C ARG A 98 -9.18 5.65 -14.48
N ALA A 99 -9.24 6.87 -13.93
CA ALA A 99 -8.16 7.37 -13.09
C ALA A 99 -7.97 6.50 -11.83
N ASN A 100 -6.72 6.26 -11.47
CA ASN A 100 -6.42 5.82 -10.11
C ASN A 100 -6.53 7.03 -9.18
N PHE A 101 -6.49 6.78 -7.87
CA PHE A 101 -6.33 7.82 -6.87
C PHE A 101 -5.16 7.49 -5.97
N ILE A 102 -4.48 8.54 -5.52
CA ILE A 102 -3.51 8.45 -4.43
C ILE A 102 -4.06 9.16 -3.21
N THR A 103 -3.49 8.83 -2.06
CA THR A 103 -3.66 9.64 -0.85
C THR A 103 -2.33 10.26 -0.43
N ALA A 104 -2.37 11.53 -0.03
CA ALA A 104 -1.21 12.25 0.47
C ALA A 104 -0.97 11.88 1.94
N THR A 105 0.19 11.30 2.23
CA THR A 105 0.59 10.88 3.58
C THR A 105 1.28 12.00 4.36
N GLY A 106 1.38 11.85 5.68
CA GLY A 106 1.99 12.83 6.59
C GLY A 106 1.17 14.09 6.85
N MET A 107 -0.13 14.07 6.54
CA MET A 107 -1.08 15.12 6.90
C MET A 107 -2.03 14.65 8.01
N THR A 108 -2.73 13.55 7.76
CA THR A 108 -3.70 12.94 8.69
C THR A 108 -3.33 11.50 9.03
N HIS A 109 -2.61 10.84 8.13
CA HIS A 109 -2.23 9.44 8.24
C HIS A 109 -0.84 9.25 7.62
N ASP A 110 -0.16 8.20 8.07
CA ASP A 110 1.03 7.66 7.41
C ASP A 110 0.73 6.24 6.91
N VAL A 111 1.62 5.70 6.07
CA VAL A 111 1.49 4.32 5.59
C VAL A 111 2.80 3.56 5.77
N LEU A 112 2.72 2.43 6.47
CA LEU A 112 3.81 1.45 6.55
C LEU A 112 3.63 0.45 5.40
N ASP A 113 4.53 0.52 4.43
CA ASP A 113 4.55 -0.32 3.23
C ASP A 113 5.57 -1.45 3.43
N VAL A 114 5.12 -2.71 3.39
CA VAL A 114 5.95 -3.89 3.66
C VAL A 114 5.80 -4.95 2.57
N PRO A 115 6.77 -5.88 2.42
CA PRO A 115 6.59 -7.06 1.57
C PRO A 115 5.36 -7.86 1.97
N LEU A 116 4.64 -8.41 0.98
CA LEU A 116 3.37 -9.11 1.19
C LEU A 116 3.46 -10.22 2.23
N GLU A 117 4.47 -11.08 2.14
CA GLU A 117 4.63 -12.22 3.05
C GLU A 117 4.89 -11.78 4.50
N ALA A 118 5.73 -10.75 4.69
CA ALA A 118 6.00 -10.17 6.00
C ALA A 118 4.76 -9.45 6.57
N GLY A 119 4.04 -8.69 5.75
CA GLY A 119 2.80 -8.02 6.14
C GLY A 119 1.71 -9.00 6.55
N ALA A 120 1.52 -10.08 5.79
CA ALA A 120 0.53 -11.10 6.11
C ALA A 120 0.82 -11.79 7.46
N GLU A 121 2.08 -12.15 7.70
CA GLU A 121 2.50 -12.72 9.00
C GLU A 121 2.28 -11.74 10.15
N ALA A 122 2.69 -10.48 9.99
CA ALA A 122 2.51 -9.45 11.02
C ALA A 122 1.04 -9.20 11.31
N LEU A 123 0.19 -9.12 10.28
CA LEU A 123 -1.26 -8.94 10.43
C LEU A 123 -1.90 -10.08 11.22
N GLU A 124 -1.58 -11.33 10.89
CA GLU A 124 -2.07 -12.51 11.62
C GLU A 124 -1.68 -12.44 13.10
N ARG A 125 -0.40 -12.11 13.39
CA ARG A 125 0.10 -11.98 14.76
C ARG A 125 -0.60 -10.86 15.54
N LEU A 126 -0.72 -9.68 14.95
CA LEU A 126 -1.33 -8.50 15.60
C LEU A 126 -2.79 -8.76 15.96
N LEU A 127 -3.57 -9.29 15.00
CA LEU A 127 -4.97 -9.65 15.22
C LEU A 127 -5.11 -10.78 16.24
N GLY A 128 -4.22 -11.78 16.19
CA GLY A 128 -4.18 -12.89 17.15
C GLY A 128 -3.90 -12.44 18.59
N SER A 129 -3.17 -11.34 18.76
CA SER A 129 -2.89 -10.72 20.06
C SER A 129 -3.91 -9.65 20.49
N GLY A 130 -4.95 -9.40 19.69
CA GLY A 130 -5.96 -8.38 19.97
C GLY A 130 -5.45 -6.94 19.84
N VAL A 131 -4.37 -6.71 19.10
CA VAL A 131 -3.88 -5.36 18.79
C VAL A 131 -4.80 -4.75 17.74
N GLU A 132 -5.19 -3.50 17.97
CA GLU A 132 -5.98 -2.76 16.99
C GLU A 132 -5.12 -2.47 15.76
N VAL A 133 -5.59 -2.94 14.61
CA VAL A 133 -4.98 -2.66 13.31
C VAL A 133 -6.00 -1.88 12.48
N GLY A 134 -5.53 -0.90 11.72
CA GLY A 134 -6.38 -0.03 10.93
C GLY A 134 -6.74 -0.60 9.56
N PRO A 135 -6.99 0.28 8.58
CA PRO A 135 -7.13 -0.10 7.19
C PRO A 135 -5.83 -0.74 6.68
N VAL A 136 -5.98 -1.80 5.91
CA VAL A 136 -4.87 -2.53 5.30
C VAL A 136 -5.22 -2.81 3.85
N ALA A 137 -4.35 -2.38 2.94
CA ALA A 137 -4.48 -2.69 1.52
C ALA A 137 -3.42 -3.68 1.08
N GLU A 138 -3.78 -4.58 0.19
CA GLU A 138 -2.86 -5.43 -0.55
C GLU A 138 -2.69 -4.88 -1.95
N SER A 139 -1.44 -4.88 -2.43
CA SER A 139 -1.08 -4.52 -3.79
C SER A 139 -0.53 -5.77 -4.47
N ASP A 140 -1.12 -6.14 -5.61
CA ASP A 140 -0.78 -7.37 -6.36
C ASP A 140 0.65 -7.36 -6.96
N ASP A 141 1.46 -6.35 -6.66
CA ASP A 141 2.90 -6.30 -6.89
C ASP A 141 3.74 -6.81 -5.70
N GLY A 142 3.10 -7.46 -4.72
CA GLY A 142 3.76 -8.11 -3.61
C GLY A 142 4.00 -7.19 -2.41
N ARG A 143 3.13 -6.20 -2.21
CA ARG A 143 3.22 -5.25 -1.09
C ARG A 143 1.93 -5.21 -0.28
N MET A 144 2.06 -4.91 1.01
CA MET A 144 0.93 -4.67 1.92
C MET A 144 1.11 -3.30 2.60
N LEU A 145 0.04 -2.50 2.59
CA LEU A 145 0.02 -1.12 3.04
C LEU A 145 -0.80 -1.01 4.33
N PHE A 146 -0.17 -0.66 5.44
CA PHE A 146 -0.82 -0.46 6.74
C PHE A 146 -1.01 1.03 6.99
N PHE A 147 -2.26 1.47 7.08
CA PHE A 147 -2.61 2.87 7.30
C PHE A 147 -2.67 3.15 8.80
N THR A 148 -1.95 4.18 9.25
CA THR A 148 -1.82 4.55 10.67
C THR A 148 -2.07 6.04 10.85
N LEU A 149 -2.25 6.49 12.09
CA LEU A 149 -2.18 7.92 12.40
C LEU A 149 -0.83 8.46 11.97
N THR A 150 -0.81 9.73 11.54
CA THR A 150 0.46 10.38 11.25
C THR A 150 1.23 10.64 12.53
N ARG A 151 2.56 10.49 12.46
CA ARG A 151 3.47 10.97 13.50
C ARG A 151 4.00 12.38 13.27
N GLY A 152 3.69 12.99 12.12
CA GLY A 152 4.03 14.39 11.87
C GLY A 152 3.19 15.30 12.74
N THR A 153 3.82 16.17 13.53
CA THR A 153 3.16 17.30 14.18
C THR A 153 2.86 18.35 13.10
N PRO A 154 1.58 18.64 12.78
CA PRO A 154 1.25 19.67 11.80
C PRO A 154 1.62 21.09 12.29
N GLU A 155 1.78 21.26 13.60
CA GLU A 155 1.96 22.55 14.27
C GLU A 155 3.43 22.93 14.53
N ASP A 156 4.35 21.95 14.55
CA ASP A 156 5.78 22.18 14.75
C ASP A 156 6.53 21.84 13.45
N GLU A 157 6.50 22.78 12.49
CA GLU A 157 7.25 22.68 11.23
C GLU A 157 8.77 22.58 11.45
N ASP A 158 9.26 23.00 12.63
CA ASP A 158 10.68 23.10 12.98
C ASP A 158 11.26 21.83 13.65
N GLU A 159 10.44 20.87 14.06
CA GLU A 159 10.90 19.57 14.62
C GLU A 159 10.86 18.44 13.58
N TRP A 160 10.98 18.80 12.30
CA TRP A 160 11.06 17.84 11.21
C TRP A 160 12.43 17.15 11.18
N TRP A 161 12.45 15.87 11.56
CA TRP A 161 13.61 14.99 11.36
C TRP A 161 13.42 14.18 10.07
N PRO A 162 14.30 14.32 9.06
CA PRO A 162 14.31 13.36 7.95
C PRO A 162 14.70 11.98 8.50
N CYS A 163 13.76 11.03 8.46
CA CYS A 163 14.03 9.65 8.80
C CYS A 163 14.67 8.94 7.59
N GLU A 164 15.64 8.06 7.81
CA GLU A 164 16.18 7.15 6.78
C GLU A 164 15.12 6.20 6.19
N LEU A 165 13.91 6.14 6.79
CA LEU A 165 12.74 5.44 6.25
C LEU A 165 11.77 6.34 5.46
N ASP A 166 12.00 7.66 5.40
CA ASP A 166 11.14 8.58 4.66
C ASP A 166 11.34 8.36 3.16
N CYS A 167 10.40 7.65 2.53
CA CYS A 167 10.48 7.41 1.09
C CYS A 167 10.14 8.67 0.31
N ARG A 168 11.14 9.22 -0.39
CA ARG A 168 10.91 9.89 -1.67
C ARG A 168 10.39 8.84 -2.64
N PRO A 169 9.44 9.15 -3.53
CA PRO A 169 8.97 8.22 -4.56
C PRO A 169 10.05 8.05 -5.65
N GLU A 170 11.22 7.58 -5.25
CA GLU A 170 12.26 7.03 -6.11
C GLU A 170 12.14 5.50 -6.04
N THR A 171 12.53 4.83 -7.10
CA THR A 171 11.93 3.60 -7.62
C THR A 171 11.84 2.41 -6.64
N VAL A 172 10.88 1.50 -6.88
CA VAL A 172 10.58 0.29 -6.08
C VAL A 172 11.83 -0.55 -5.72
N ASP A 173 12.84 -0.54 -6.60
CA ASP A 173 14.07 -1.33 -6.53
C ASP A 173 15.06 -0.90 -5.44
N GLU A 174 14.95 0.30 -4.87
CA GLU A 174 15.96 0.83 -3.92
C GLU A 174 15.75 0.35 -2.47
N HIS A 175 14.54 -0.11 -2.11
CA HIS A 175 14.20 -0.51 -0.74
C HIS A 175 13.28 -1.74 -0.67
N PRO A 176 13.79 -2.98 -0.85
CA PRO A 176 12.95 -4.19 -0.83
C PRO A 176 12.31 -4.49 0.54
N GLY A 177 12.75 -3.82 1.62
CA GLY A 177 12.24 -4.00 2.98
C GLY A 177 10.99 -3.18 3.29
N MET A 178 10.86 -2.78 4.55
CA MET A 178 9.81 -1.88 5.03
C MET A 178 10.09 -0.44 4.61
N ARG A 179 9.03 0.29 4.24
CA ARG A 179 9.01 1.70 3.88
C ARG A 179 8.00 2.44 4.75
N TRP A 180 8.30 3.67 5.13
CA TRP A 180 7.35 4.52 5.86
C TRP A 180 7.02 5.75 5.01
N HIS A 181 5.80 5.78 4.49
CA HIS A 181 5.26 6.92 3.76
C HIS A 181 4.73 7.96 4.76
N CYS A 182 5.57 8.95 5.06
CA CYS A 182 5.26 10.10 5.92
C CYS A 182 4.93 11.34 5.06
N ARG A 183 5.30 12.53 5.53
CA ARG A 183 5.08 13.81 4.83
C ARG A 183 5.77 13.85 3.47
N GLY A 184 5.06 14.38 2.48
CA GLY A 184 5.58 14.53 1.12
C GLY A 184 5.62 13.23 0.32
N SER A 185 5.05 12.15 0.85
CA SER A 185 4.87 10.88 0.16
C SER A 185 3.40 10.66 -0.21
N TYR A 186 3.14 9.61 -0.98
CA TYR A 186 1.80 9.18 -1.37
C TYR A 186 1.77 7.69 -1.62
N VAL A 187 0.59 7.09 -1.49
CA VAL A 187 0.32 5.70 -1.91
C VAL A 187 -0.95 5.63 -2.74
N LEU A 188 -1.08 4.59 -3.56
CA LEU A 188 -2.32 4.31 -4.28
C LEU A 188 -3.44 3.92 -3.30
N VAL A 189 -4.67 4.36 -3.62
CA VAL A 189 -5.88 4.05 -2.86
C VAL A 189 -6.71 3.02 -3.63
N PRO A 190 -7.13 1.91 -2.99
CA PRO A 190 -8.06 0.96 -3.61
C PRO A 190 -9.36 1.61 -4.13
N PRO A 191 -9.89 1.19 -5.29
CA PRO A 191 -9.42 0.10 -6.17
C PRO A 191 -8.49 0.61 -7.30
N ALA A 192 -7.23 0.91 -6.99
CA ALA A 192 -6.27 1.35 -8.00
C ALA A 192 -5.80 0.18 -8.87
N ARG A 193 -5.63 0.39 -10.18
CA ARG A 193 -5.12 -0.61 -11.11
C ARG A 193 -3.62 -0.47 -11.32
N LEU A 194 -2.90 -1.59 -11.32
CA LEU A 194 -1.46 -1.65 -11.55
C LEU A 194 -1.16 -1.89 -13.04
N PRO A 195 0.04 -1.53 -13.53
CA PRO A 195 0.46 -1.87 -14.90
C PRO A 195 0.51 -3.39 -15.11
N GLY A 196 0.21 -3.84 -16.33
CA GLY A 196 0.21 -5.25 -16.72
C GLY A 196 -1.12 -5.68 -17.32
N ASP A 197 -1.11 -6.83 -18.00
CA ASP A 197 -2.29 -7.39 -18.69
C ASP A 197 -3.10 -8.35 -17.79
N ASP A 198 -2.69 -8.51 -16.54
CA ASP A 198 -3.18 -9.50 -15.59
C ASP A 198 -4.26 -8.97 -14.63
N GLY A 199 -4.76 -7.75 -14.86
CA GLY A 199 -5.83 -7.16 -14.05
C GLY A 199 -5.41 -6.82 -12.61
N ARG A 200 -4.09 -6.78 -12.34
CA ARG A 200 -3.54 -6.46 -11.03
C ARG A 200 -4.03 -5.12 -10.49
N SER A 201 -4.24 -5.09 -9.18
CA SER A 201 -4.85 -3.97 -8.48
C SER A 201 -4.30 -3.80 -7.07
N VAL A 202 -4.68 -2.69 -6.46
CA VAL A 202 -4.58 -2.46 -5.01
C VAL A 202 -5.99 -2.58 -4.45
N HIS A 203 -6.19 -3.46 -3.48
CA HIS A 203 -7.50 -3.76 -2.90
C HIS A 203 -7.44 -3.74 -1.37
N TRP A 204 -8.57 -3.41 -0.72
CA TRP A 204 -8.64 -3.42 0.74
C TRP A 204 -8.72 -4.87 1.25
N LEU A 205 -7.78 -5.27 2.12
CA LEU A 205 -7.92 -6.45 2.99
C LEU A 205 -8.72 -6.12 4.24
N ARG A 206 -8.52 -4.91 4.75
CA ARG A 206 -9.28 -4.30 5.84
C ARG A 206 -9.63 -2.89 5.42
N GLY A 207 -10.92 -2.58 5.37
CA GLY A 207 -11.41 -1.36 4.77
C GLY A 207 -11.18 -0.10 5.62
N PRO A 208 -11.46 1.08 5.04
CA PRO A 208 -11.30 2.38 5.70
C PRO A 208 -12.26 2.60 6.88
N GLU A 209 -13.22 1.71 7.11
CA GLU A 209 -14.09 1.70 8.29
C GLU A 209 -13.35 1.38 9.60
N HIS A 210 -12.14 0.84 9.53
CA HIS A 210 -11.30 0.62 10.69
C HIS A 210 -10.54 1.91 11.07
N PRO A 211 -10.51 2.27 12.37
CA PRO A 211 -9.79 3.45 12.82
C PRO A 211 -8.28 3.33 12.56
N LEU A 212 -7.63 4.46 12.32
CA LEU A 212 -6.18 4.52 12.17
C LEU A 212 -5.52 4.30 13.55
N PRO A 213 -4.68 3.27 13.73
CA PRO A 213 -3.96 3.05 14.99
C PRO A 213 -2.74 3.96 15.10
N ASP A 214 -2.20 4.11 16.31
CA ASP A 214 -0.85 4.67 16.51
C ASP A 214 0.17 3.77 15.77
N PRO A 215 1.02 4.29 14.88
CA PRO A 215 1.98 3.48 14.15
C PRO A 215 2.92 2.68 15.06
N LEU A 216 3.29 3.21 16.24
CA LEU A 216 4.18 2.52 17.17
C LEU A 216 3.57 1.25 17.74
N SER A 217 2.24 1.14 17.76
CA SER A 217 1.54 -0.08 18.23
C SER A 217 1.72 -1.28 17.30
N ILE A 218 2.05 -1.06 16.02
CA ILE A 218 2.20 -2.12 15.01
C ILE A 218 3.63 -2.20 14.43
N LEU A 219 4.45 -1.16 14.61
CA LEU A 219 5.76 -1.03 14.00
C LEU A 219 6.72 -2.16 14.36
N GLU A 220 6.74 -2.59 15.63
CA GLU A 220 7.62 -3.67 16.09
C GLU A 220 7.30 -4.98 15.36
N ALA A 221 6.02 -5.34 15.27
CA ALA A 221 5.57 -6.56 14.60
C ALA A 221 5.92 -6.55 13.11
N LEU A 222 5.74 -5.42 12.44
CA LEU A 222 6.07 -5.24 11.03
C LEU A 222 7.58 -5.32 10.77
N THR A 223 8.38 -4.64 11.61
CA THR A 223 9.85 -4.65 11.48
C THR A 223 10.41 -6.05 11.71
N ASP A 224 9.92 -6.73 12.74
CA ASP A 224 10.32 -8.08 13.13
C ASP A 224 9.96 -9.11 12.05
N ALA A 225 8.76 -9.02 11.46
CA ALA A 225 8.38 -9.83 10.31
C ALA A 225 9.26 -9.53 9.09
N CYS A 226 9.47 -8.25 8.74
CA CYS A 226 10.34 -7.88 7.63
C CYS A 226 11.77 -8.42 7.80
N ALA A 227 12.32 -8.38 9.01
CA ALA A 227 13.65 -8.92 9.30
C ALA A 227 13.74 -10.43 9.09
N ARG A 228 12.70 -11.19 9.48
CA ARG A 228 12.63 -12.65 9.21
C ARG A 228 12.62 -12.95 7.72
N HIS A 229 11.76 -12.29 6.96
CA HIS A 229 11.61 -12.51 5.53
C HIS A 229 12.81 -12.00 4.72
N ALA A 230 13.52 -10.97 5.20
CA ALA A 230 14.77 -10.53 4.59
C ALA A 230 15.89 -11.57 4.70
N GLY A 231 15.93 -12.35 5.80
CA GLY A 231 16.92 -13.41 6.04
C GLY A 231 16.68 -14.69 5.23
N GLU A 232 15.45 -14.94 4.78
CA GLU A 232 15.09 -16.12 3.98
C GLU A 232 15.34 -15.90 2.46
N GLY A 233 15.38 -14.64 2.02
CA GLY A 233 15.61 -14.25 0.62
C GLY A 233 17.07 -13.94 0.24
N HIS A 234 18.02 -14.01 1.19
CA HIS A 234 19.43 -13.71 0.95
C HIS A 234 20.34 -14.83 1.44
N ALA A 235 20.44 -15.91 0.65
CA ALA A 235 21.74 -16.57 0.51
C ALA A 235 22.66 -15.58 -0.20
N THR A 236 23.28 -14.69 0.57
CA THR A 236 24.32 -13.76 0.13
C THR A 236 25.41 -14.54 -0.61
N THR A 237 25.43 -14.44 -1.94
CA THR A 237 26.66 -14.62 -2.71
C THR A 237 27.62 -13.54 -2.23
N ALA A 238 28.52 -13.91 -1.33
CA ALA A 238 29.63 -13.06 -0.93
C ALA A 238 30.48 -12.75 -2.18
N TRP A 239 30.41 -11.50 -2.64
CA TRP A 239 31.27 -10.91 -3.66
C TRP A 239 32.30 -10.00 -2.95
N PRO A 240 33.57 -9.90 -3.41
CA PRO A 240 34.10 -10.27 -4.72
C PRO A 240 34.93 -11.56 -4.79
N PRO A 241 35.02 -12.19 -5.97
CA PRO A 241 36.06 -13.15 -6.28
C PRO A 241 37.38 -12.39 -6.44
N ARG A 242 38.41 -12.85 -5.73
CA ARG A 242 39.78 -12.39 -5.93
C ARG A 242 40.30 -13.02 -7.22
N HIS A 243 40.82 -12.18 -8.13
CA HIS A 243 41.76 -12.59 -9.17
C HIS A 243 43.19 -12.42 -8.65
#